data_AF-A0A1Z8SMS4-F1
#
_entry.id   AF-A0A1Z8SMS4-F1
#
_cell.length_a   1.000
_cell.length_b   1.000
_cell.length_c   1.000
_cell.angle_alpha   90.00
_cell.angle_beta   90.00
_cell.angle_gamma   90.00
#
_symmetry.space_group_name_H-M   'P 1'
#
loop_
_entity.id
_entity.type
_entity.pdbx_description
1 polymer ?
#
loop_
_entity_poly.entity_id
_entity_poly.type
_entity_poly.pdbx_seq_one_letter_code
_entity_poly.pdbx_strand_id
1 'polypeptide(L)'
;MATGFGGNEGQGEHHQGAPQQPSLFQKLNQTQALREVSFSEVFSNLNSAWLIAGQSHHPQIFTTASNSENDHFASSSVTADQIQGYLPPIPPTALGSSEFIQDHQLKQAYVGGSMANGIASTELVSALAHQGNLAFYGAAGQTPDRVIKALEELEQRNPGGSWGCNLIHSPSEPTIESEVARILGSRKVRHVEASAYLDLTEPLVKLRIQSLQRDVNGKVTPQISIMAKASRLEVAKRFLSPAPEEWVRSFLERGEITADQAQWAREWPICDDLTAEADSGGHTDNRPLSTLVPAFCDLRDNIAVNLPRARQVRVGAAGGLGTPSAIASAFALGAGYVVVGSVHQACVESGTSPVVKDLLAQAGPADVIMAPASDMFEMGVHLQVLRRGTMFGTRARRLLDLYRSHQSIDEIPVNDRARIEKEIFRMPLEEVWNHTRNFFLEREPAQVERAESDSHHRMALIFRWYLGKSSDWANSGNPERALDYQVWCGPAMGAFNEWVQGSILENAGERRVATVAHALMYGAAVRTRAQDITRYGYQIPSGSWFDPVLPNLGNQPYPMNFNDTVRNSS
;
A
#
# COMPACT_ATOMS: atom_id res chain seq x y z
N MET A 1 68.21 -13.62 2.10
CA MET A 1 67.59 -13.81 3.44
C MET A 1 66.11 -14.06 3.18
N ALA A 2 65.60 -15.27 2.92
CA ALA A 2 65.81 -16.57 3.55
C ALA A 2 65.54 -16.54 5.05
N THR A 3 64.28 -16.78 5.43
CA THR A 3 63.92 -17.50 6.65
C THR A 3 62.77 -18.45 6.30
N GLY A 4 63.07 -19.75 6.34
CA GLY A 4 62.11 -20.83 6.24
C GLY A 4 61.85 -21.49 7.58
N PHE A 5 61.37 -22.74 7.48
CA PHE A 5 60.97 -23.72 8.50
C PHE A 5 59.48 -23.66 8.88
N GLY A 6 58.70 -24.74 8.78
CA GLY A 6 59.03 -26.13 8.46
C GLY A 6 57.77 -26.93 8.14
N GLY A 7 57.98 -28.07 7.46
CA GLY A 7 56.92 -28.98 7.08
C GLY A 7 56.37 -29.79 8.25
N ASN A 8 55.15 -30.28 8.06
CA ASN A 8 54.65 -31.46 8.73
C ASN A 8 53.80 -32.23 7.71
N GLU A 9 54.31 -33.37 7.26
CA GLU A 9 53.54 -34.39 6.54
C GLU A 9 52.66 -35.14 7.54
N GLY A 10 51.39 -35.35 7.21
CA GLY A 10 50.50 -36.10 8.11
C GLY A 10 49.09 -36.26 7.59
N GLN A 11 48.92 -37.30 6.77
CA GLN A 11 47.71 -38.12 6.62
C GLN A 11 46.52 -37.52 5.86
N GLY A 12 46.22 -38.17 4.73
CA GLY A 12 45.03 -37.93 3.93
C GLY A 12 43.77 -38.34 4.67
N GLU A 13 42.84 -37.42 4.76
CA GLU A 13 41.42 -37.74 4.87
C GLU A 13 40.83 -37.58 3.47
N HIS A 14 40.52 -38.71 2.84
CA HIS A 14 39.52 -38.74 1.78
C HIS A 14 38.22 -38.19 2.36
N HIS A 15 37.93 -36.91 2.16
CA HIS A 15 36.56 -36.43 2.24
C HIS A 15 35.77 -37.17 1.17
N GLN A 16 35.09 -38.24 1.60
CA GLN A 16 33.98 -38.82 0.87
C GLN A 16 33.05 -37.66 0.51
N GLY A 17 32.97 -37.35 -0.78
CA GLY A 17 32.08 -36.33 -1.28
C GLY A 17 30.69 -36.59 -0.71
N ALA A 18 30.10 -35.56 -0.10
CA ALA A 18 28.69 -35.58 0.24
C ALA A 18 27.92 -36.10 -0.99
N PRO A 19 26.98 -37.04 -0.83
CA PRO A 19 26.22 -37.55 -1.97
C PRO A 19 25.62 -36.34 -2.70
N GLN A 20 26.07 -36.10 -3.93
CA GLN A 20 25.49 -35.08 -4.79
C GLN A 20 24.01 -35.45 -4.88
N GLN A 21 23.15 -34.64 -4.26
CA GLN A 21 21.71 -34.82 -4.46
C GLN A 21 21.49 -34.70 -5.97
N PRO A 22 20.85 -35.70 -6.60
CA PRO A 22 20.58 -35.61 -8.03
C PRO A 22 19.80 -34.33 -8.30
N SER A 23 20.15 -33.64 -9.39
CA SER A 23 19.41 -32.46 -9.82
C SER A 23 17.92 -32.81 -9.96
N LEU A 24 17.02 -31.84 -9.81
CA LEU A 24 15.58 -32.07 -9.99
C LEU A 24 15.28 -32.84 -11.31
N PHE A 25 16.09 -32.58 -12.33
CA PHE A 25 16.06 -33.24 -13.64
C PHE A 25 16.56 -34.68 -13.64
N GLN A 26 17.49 -35.06 -12.76
CA GLN A 26 17.94 -36.45 -12.58
C GLN A 26 16.93 -37.28 -11.75
N LYS A 27 16.04 -36.64 -10.97
CA LYS A 27 14.94 -37.30 -10.26
C LYS A 27 13.70 -37.55 -11.11
N LEU A 28 13.57 -36.89 -12.27
CA LEU A 28 12.63 -37.31 -13.32
C LEU A 28 13.16 -38.64 -13.87
N ASN A 29 12.78 -39.75 -13.23
CA ASN A 29 13.08 -41.09 -13.72
C ASN A 29 12.71 -41.19 -15.20
N GLN A 30 13.51 -41.90 -15.98
CA GLN A 30 13.29 -42.17 -17.41
C GLN A 30 11.91 -42.81 -17.76
N THR A 31 11.06 -43.04 -16.77
CA THR A 31 9.74 -43.70 -16.85
C THR A 31 8.55 -42.80 -16.55
N GLN A 32 8.71 -41.52 -16.17
CA GLN A 32 7.55 -40.64 -16.00
C GLN A 32 7.06 -40.11 -17.35
N ALA A 33 5.84 -40.51 -17.73
CA ALA A 33 5.18 -39.98 -18.91
C ALA A 33 4.94 -38.47 -18.75
N LEU A 34 5.40 -37.70 -19.73
CA LEU A 34 5.16 -36.27 -19.83
C LEU A 34 3.95 -36.02 -20.73
N ARG A 35 3.08 -35.10 -20.30
CA ARG A 35 1.95 -34.61 -21.10
C ARG A 35 2.24 -33.18 -21.51
N GLU A 36 2.28 -32.92 -22.80
CA GLU A 36 2.33 -31.56 -23.34
C GLU A 36 1.02 -30.82 -23.01
N VAL A 37 1.14 -29.57 -22.55
CA VAL A 37 0.02 -28.72 -22.14
C VAL A 37 0.04 -27.40 -22.89
N SER A 38 -1.12 -26.79 -23.02
CA SER A 38 -1.26 -25.49 -23.66
C SER A 38 -0.75 -24.35 -22.76
N PHE A 39 -0.30 -23.25 -23.35
CA PHE A 39 0.00 -22.01 -22.62
C PHE A 39 -1.19 -21.49 -21.81
N SER A 40 -2.42 -21.65 -22.32
CA SER A 40 -3.64 -21.28 -21.59
C SER A 40 -3.75 -22.04 -20.27
N GLU A 41 -3.44 -23.33 -20.27
CA GLU A 41 -3.44 -24.16 -19.05
C GLU A 41 -2.38 -23.66 -18.05
N VAL A 42 -1.18 -23.38 -18.54
CA VAL A 42 -0.03 -22.90 -17.74
C VAL A 42 -0.33 -21.57 -17.05
N PHE A 43 -1.01 -20.64 -17.73
CA PHE A 43 -1.38 -19.35 -17.16
C PHE A 43 -2.65 -19.40 -16.29
N SER A 44 -3.55 -20.37 -16.51
CA SER A 44 -4.76 -20.54 -15.69
C SER A 44 -4.51 -21.32 -14.39
N ASN A 45 -3.51 -22.21 -14.37
CA ASN A 45 -3.15 -23.01 -13.22
C ASN A 45 -1.75 -22.66 -12.70
N LEU A 46 -1.73 -21.61 -11.87
CA LEU A 46 -0.51 -21.10 -11.23
C LEU A 46 -0.06 -21.93 -10.02
N ASN A 47 -0.89 -22.85 -9.52
CA ASN A 47 -0.54 -23.76 -8.41
C ASN A 47 0.32 -24.95 -8.85
N SER A 48 0.36 -25.23 -10.16
CA SER A 48 1.13 -26.33 -10.70
C SER A 48 2.54 -25.90 -11.11
N ALA A 49 3.44 -26.88 -11.04
CA ALA A 49 4.75 -26.79 -11.63
C ALA A 49 4.70 -27.27 -13.08
N TRP A 50 5.55 -26.72 -13.93
CA TRP A 50 5.63 -27.09 -15.34
C TRP A 50 7.07 -27.31 -15.76
N LEU A 51 7.28 -28.14 -16.78
CA LEU A 51 8.56 -28.34 -17.43
C LEU A 51 8.52 -27.66 -18.80
N ILE A 52 9.62 -27.05 -19.24
CA ILE A 52 9.69 -26.39 -20.54
C ILE A 52 10.86 -26.91 -21.37
N ALA A 53 10.61 -27.13 -22.65
CA ALA A 53 11.57 -27.60 -23.64
C ALA A 53 11.27 -27.02 -25.03
N GLY A 54 12.09 -27.37 -26.01
CA GLY A 54 11.86 -27.08 -27.42
C GLY A 54 12.77 -25.97 -27.95
N GLN A 55 12.28 -25.21 -28.92
CA GLN A 55 13.03 -24.11 -29.53
C GLN A 55 12.49 -22.77 -29.03
N SER A 56 13.33 -21.73 -29.02
CA SER A 56 12.94 -20.38 -28.55
C SER A 56 11.64 -19.84 -29.16
N HIS A 57 11.37 -20.11 -30.44
CA HIS A 57 10.15 -19.67 -31.14
C HIS A 57 9.00 -20.69 -31.08
N HIS A 58 9.27 -21.91 -30.61
CA HIS A 58 8.31 -23.00 -30.48
C HIS A 58 8.51 -23.73 -29.14
N PRO A 59 8.28 -23.04 -28.01
CA PRO A 59 8.32 -23.68 -26.70
C PRO A 59 7.21 -24.72 -26.56
N GLN A 60 7.56 -25.84 -25.94
CA GLN A 60 6.63 -26.88 -25.50
C GLN A 60 6.66 -26.95 -23.98
N ILE A 61 5.49 -27.00 -23.36
CA ILE A 61 5.36 -27.04 -21.90
C ILE A 61 4.73 -28.37 -21.51
N PHE A 62 5.21 -28.98 -20.44
CA PHE A 62 4.81 -30.30 -20.00
C PHE A 62 4.43 -30.30 -18.51
N THR A 63 3.55 -31.24 -18.15
CA THR A 63 3.33 -31.67 -16.77
C THR A 63 3.73 -33.12 -16.61
N THR A 64 4.15 -33.50 -15.40
CA THR A 64 4.33 -34.92 -15.05
C THR A 64 2.97 -35.59 -14.92
N ALA A 65 2.77 -36.74 -15.57
CA ALA A 65 1.55 -37.54 -15.42
C ALA A 65 1.51 -38.19 -14.03
N SER A 66 1.04 -37.46 -13.03
CA SER A 66 0.64 -38.00 -11.73
C SER A 66 -0.38 -37.03 -11.13
N ASN A 67 -1.67 -37.17 -11.49
CA ASN A 67 -2.84 -36.71 -10.72
C ASN A 67 -4.23 -36.86 -11.42
N SER A 68 -4.39 -37.66 -12.47
CA SER A 68 -5.74 -37.99 -12.97
C SER A 68 -5.83 -39.46 -13.37
N GLU A 69 -6.61 -40.23 -12.62
CA GLU A 69 -6.83 -41.68 -12.78
C GLU A 69 -7.55 -42.09 -14.08
N ASN A 70 -7.76 -41.22 -15.08
CA ASN A 70 -8.68 -41.57 -16.17
C ASN A 70 -8.37 -41.06 -17.58
N ASP A 71 -7.12 -40.71 -17.90
CA ASP A 71 -6.80 -40.32 -19.29
C ASP A 71 -5.74 -41.21 -19.94
N HIS A 72 -6.19 -41.95 -20.95
CA HIS A 72 -5.33 -42.57 -21.96
C HIS A 72 -4.69 -41.49 -22.84
N PHE A 73 -3.59 -40.89 -22.39
CA PHE A 73 -2.86 -39.89 -23.17
C PHE A 73 -1.75 -40.51 -24.04
N ALA A 74 -1.60 -39.99 -25.26
CA ALA A 74 -0.43 -40.23 -26.10
C ALA A 74 0.81 -39.65 -25.41
N SER A 75 1.77 -40.49 -25.04
CA SER A 75 3.03 -40.03 -24.46
C SER A 75 3.80 -39.21 -25.51
N SER A 76 4.05 -37.93 -25.24
CA SER A 76 5.01 -37.17 -26.05
C SER A 76 6.40 -37.81 -25.90
N SER A 77 7.11 -38.00 -27.01
CA SER A 77 8.43 -38.64 -27.09
C SER A 77 9.58 -37.83 -26.48
N VAL A 78 9.29 -36.89 -25.58
CA VAL A 78 10.28 -35.98 -24.99
C VAL A 78 10.97 -36.70 -23.84
N THR A 79 12.28 -36.89 -23.96
CA THR A 79 13.09 -37.51 -22.90
C THR A 79 13.46 -36.47 -21.84
N ALA A 80 13.76 -36.93 -20.62
CA ALA A 80 14.18 -36.04 -19.52
C ALA A 80 15.38 -35.16 -19.91
N ASP A 81 16.27 -35.65 -20.78
CA ASP A 81 17.45 -34.93 -21.28
C ASP A 81 17.12 -33.75 -22.21
N GLN A 82 15.88 -33.69 -22.73
CA GLN A 82 15.40 -32.59 -23.58
C GLN A 82 14.73 -31.48 -22.79
N ILE A 83 14.47 -31.68 -21.49
CA ILE A 83 13.90 -30.64 -20.62
C ILE A 83 14.96 -29.58 -20.32
N GLN A 84 14.65 -28.34 -20.64
CA GLN A 84 15.58 -27.20 -20.54
C GLN A 84 15.24 -26.26 -19.37
N GLY A 85 14.04 -26.39 -18.78
CA GLY A 85 13.65 -25.55 -17.65
C GLY A 85 12.55 -26.15 -16.78
N TYR A 86 12.46 -25.62 -15.56
CA TYR A 86 11.43 -25.92 -14.58
C TYR A 86 10.76 -24.61 -14.18
N LEU A 87 9.45 -24.54 -14.32
CA LEU A 87 8.63 -23.40 -13.97
C LEU A 87 7.90 -23.74 -12.66
N PRO A 88 8.36 -23.26 -11.48
CA PRO A 88 7.75 -23.61 -10.20
C PRO A 88 6.29 -23.12 -10.09
N PRO A 89 5.48 -23.64 -9.15
CA PRO A 89 4.22 -23.02 -8.77
C PRO A 89 4.44 -21.55 -8.40
N ILE A 90 3.56 -20.68 -8.86
CA ILE A 90 3.57 -19.25 -8.54
C ILE A 90 2.16 -18.75 -8.23
N PRO A 91 1.46 -19.32 -7.23
CA PRO A 91 0.18 -18.77 -6.81
C PRO A 91 0.33 -17.32 -6.33
N PRO A 92 -0.75 -16.52 -6.27
CA PRO A 92 -0.71 -15.18 -5.71
C PRO A 92 -0.09 -15.11 -4.30
N THR A 93 -0.25 -16.18 -3.52
CA THR A 93 0.29 -16.34 -2.17
C THR A 93 1.82 -16.51 -2.11
N ALA A 94 2.45 -16.83 -3.25
CA ALA A 94 3.90 -16.94 -3.38
C ALA A 94 4.57 -15.59 -3.72
N LEU A 95 3.78 -14.54 -3.97
CA LEU A 95 4.31 -13.19 -4.23
C LEU A 95 4.51 -12.43 -2.91
N GLY A 96 5.70 -11.84 -2.74
CA GLY A 96 6.05 -11.07 -1.55
C GLY A 96 6.70 -11.91 -0.44
N SER A 97 6.62 -11.41 0.79
CA SER A 97 7.22 -12.04 1.97
C SER A 97 6.23 -12.99 2.64
N SER A 98 6.64 -14.25 2.81
CA SER A 98 5.89 -15.24 3.60
C SER A 98 5.79 -14.85 5.07
N GLU A 99 6.81 -14.19 5.61
CA GLU A 99 6.83 -13.69 6.99
C GLU A 99 5.77 -12.60 7.19
N PHE A 100 5.61 -11.69 6.22
CA PHE A 100 4.52 -10.70 6.25
C PHE A 100 3.16 -11.39 6.32
N ILE A 101 2.93 -12.36 5.44
CA ILE A 101 1.68 -13.12 5.38
C ILE A 101 1.42 -13.83 6.72
N GLN A 102 2.45 -14.45 7.30
CA GLN A 102 2.33 -15.17 8.57
C GLN A 102 2.08 -14.24 9.76
N ASP A 103 2.87 -13.17 9.91
CA ASP A 103 2.82 -12.25 11.06
C ASP A 103 1.49 -11.49 11.14
N HIS A 104 0.92 -11.15 9.97
CA HIS A 104 -0.37 -10.46 9.86
C HIS A 104 -1.57 -11.39 9.59
N GLN A 105 -1.35 -12.71 9.56
CA GLN A 105 -2.39 -13.74 9.32
C GLN A 105 -3.18 -13.52 8.02
N LEU A 106 -2.46 -13.25 6.94
CA LEU A 106 -3.01 -12.95 5.63
C LEU A 106 -3.05 -14.18 4.72
N LYS A 107 -3.72 -14.04 3.58
CA LYS A 107 -3.60 -14.96 2.45
C LYS A 107 -2.61 -14.47 1.41
N GLN A 108 -2.43 -13.15 1.28
CA GLN A 108 -1.60 -12.53 0.25
C GLN A 108 -0.86 -11.31 0.82
N ALA A 109 0.28 -10.97 0.22
CA ALA A 109 1.07 -9.80 0.57
C ALA A 109 0.49 -8.51 -0.06
N TYR A 110 -0.80 -8.26 0.19
CA TYR A 110 -1.58 -7.17 -0.37
C TYR A 110 -2.27 -6.36 0.73
N VAL A 111 -2.22 -5.04 0.61
CA VAL A 111 -2.72 -4.11 1.62
C VAL A 111 -3.62 -3.05 0.99
N GLY A 112 -4.78 -2.82 1.61
CA GLY A 112 -5.59 -1.62 1.38
C GLY A 112 -5.06 -0.45 2.20
N GLY A 113 -4.39 0.50 1.54
CA GLY A 113 -3.88 1.70 2.21
C GLY A 113 -5.02 2.60 2.70
N SER A 114 -4.76 3.36 3.77
CA SER A 114 -5.78 4.29 4.27
C SER A 114 -6.06 5.42 3.28
N MET A 115 -7.31 5.89 3.30
CA MET A 115 -7.78 7.04 2.54
C MET A 115 -8.60 7.90 3.48
N ALA A 116 -8.21 9.17 3.65
CA ALA A 116 -8.67 10.07 4.70
C ALA A 116 -10.20 10.23 4.77
N ASN A 117 -10.69 10.80 5.87
CA ASN A 117 -12.09 11.11 6.12
C ASN A 117 -13.04 9.91 6.03
N GLY A 118 -12.53 8.70 6.28
CA GLY A 118 -13.31 7.46 6.18
C GLY A 118 -13.59 6.99 4.75
N ILE A 119 -12.86 7.51 3.75
CA ILE A 119 -12.92 6.99 2.37
C ILE A 119 -12.49 5.52 2.33
N ALA A 120 -11.43 5.18 3.09
CA ALA A 120 -11.18 3.81 3.50
C ALA A 120 -12.13 3.48 4.67
N SER A 121 -13.36 3.15 4.29
CA SER A 121 -14.50 2.94 5.19
C SER A 121 -14.39 1.63 5.97
N THR A 122 -15.27 1.45 6.96
CA THR A 122 -15.41 0.19 7.67
C THR A 122 -15.87 -0.95 6.74
N GLU A 123 -16.70 -0.65 5.73
CA GLU A 123 -17.10 -1.60 4.68
C GLU A 123 -15.90 -2.07 3.85
N LEU A 124 -15.08 -1.14 3.38
CA LEU A 124 -13.93 -1.43 2.52
C LEU A 124 -12.89 -2.28 3.27
N VAL A 125 -12.58 -1.86 4.50
CA VAL A 125 -11.64 -2.58 5.37
C VAL A 125 -12.16 -3.99 5.68
N SER A 126 -13.44 -4.13 6.01
CA SER A 126 -14.04 -5.44 6.28
C SER A 126 -14.02 -6.35 5.05
N ALA A 127 -14.34 -5.82 3.87
CA ALA A 127 -14.36 -6.58 2.63
C ALA A 127 -12.96 -7.14 2.27
N LEU A 128 -11.90 -6.37 2.51
CA LEU A 128 -10.52 -6.84 2.34
C LEU A 128 -10.11 -7.83 3.44
N ALA A 129 -10.47 -7.57 4.69
CA ALA A 129 -10.17 -8.46 5.82
C ALA A 129 -10.81 -9.84 5.65
N HIS A 130 -12.06 -9.92 5.18
CA HIS A 130 -12.74 -11.21 4.89
C HIS A 130 -12.07 -12.01 3.77
N GLN A 131 -11.32 -11.35 2.88
CA GLN A 131 -10.49 -12.02 1.87
C GLN A 131 -9.10 -12.40 2.38
N GLY A 132 -8.77 -12.11 3.65
CA GLY A 132 -7.45 -12.34 4.22
C GLY A 132 -6.41 -11.33 3.75
N ASN A 133 -6.81 -10.10 3.45
CA ASN A 133 -5.89 -8.99 3.17
C ASN A 133 -5.91 -7.99 4.33
N LEU A 134 -4.78 -7.30 4.56
CA LEU A 134 -4.70 -6.23 5.55
C LEU A 134 -5.30 -4.94 4.96
N ALA A 135 -6.06 -4.19 5.74
CA ALA A 135 -6.54 -2.88 5.33
C ALA A 135 -6.65 -1.91 6.51
N PHE A 136 -6.46 -0.63 6.23
CA PHE A 136 -6.44 0.42 7.27
C PHE A 136 -7.61 1.38 7.13
N TYR A 137 -8.33 1.58 8.23
CA TYR A 137 -9.37 2.58 8.30
C TYR A 137 -8.81 3.99 8.16
N GLY A 138 -9.49 4.81 7.37
CA GLY A 138 -9.12 6.19 7.05
C GLY A 138 -9.44 7.20 8.14
N ALA A 139 -8.73 7.15 9.28
CA ALA A 139 -9.01 8.01 10.44
C ALA A 139 -8.59 9.48 10.26
N ALA A 140 -7.65 9.78 9.35
CA ALA A 140 -7.19 11.15 9.10
C ALA A 140 -8.36 12.11 8.82
N GLY A 141 -8.38 13.26 9.49
CA GLY A 141 -9.45 14.26 9.36
C GLY A 141 -10.73 13.99 10.16
N GLN A 142 -10.85 12.82 10.81
CA GLN A 142 -12.00 12.50 11.66
C GLN A 142 -11.78 12.86 13.12
N THR A 143 -12.88 13.17 13.82
CA THR A 143 -12.88 13.40 15.26
C THR A 143 -12.61 12.09 16.03
N PRO A 144 -12.01 12.13 17.23
CA PRO A 144 -11.81 10.96 18.10
C PRO A 144 -13.05 10.09 18.29
N ASP A 145 -14.23 10.69 18.51
CA ASP A 145 -15.50 9.96 18.66
C ASP A 145 -15.89 9.14 17.43
N ARG A 146 -15.61 9.67 16.23
CA ARG A 146 -15.89 8.95 14.98
C ARG A 146 -14.93 7.79 14.80
N VAL A 147 -13.66 7.98 15.15
CA VAL A 147 -12.64 6.92 15.16
C VAL A 147 -13.07 5.80 16.11
N ILE A 148 -13.48 6.14 17.34
CA ILE A 148 -14.00 5.17 18.32
C ILE A 148 -15.12 4.31 17.73
N LYS A 149 -16.15 4.94 17.14
CA LYS A 149 -17.28 4.23 16.53
C LYS A 149 -16.84 3.32 15.39
N ALA A 150 -15.91 3.77 14.55
CA ALA A 150 -15.38 2.97 13.44
C ALA A 150 -14.59 1.76 13.93
N LEU A 151 -13.79 1.91 14.99
CA LEU A 151 -13.06 0.79 15.60
C LEU A 151 -14.01 -0.25 16.20
N GLU A 152 -15.06 0.18 16.89
CA GLU A 152 -16.09 -0.72 17.44
C GLU A 152 -16.80 -1.52 16.34
N GLU A 153 -17.15 -0.83 15.26
CA GLU A 153 -17.77 -1.45 14.09
C GLU A 153 -16.85 -2.46 13.40
N LEU A 154 -15.57 -2.13 13.25
CA LEU A 154 -14.57 -3.04 12.66
C LEU A 154 -14.31 -4.27 13.52
N GLU A 155 -14.21 -4.09 14.83
CA GLU A 155 -14.06 -5.19 15.79
C GLU A 155 -15.26 -6.14 15.75
N GLN A 156 -16.48 -5.60 15.67
CA GLN A 156 -17.71 -6.40 15.55
C GLN A 156 -17.78 -7.16 14.22
N ARG A 157 -17.43 -6.51 13.10
CA ARG A 157 -17.48 -7.11 11.76
C ARG A 157 -16.35 -8.11 11.49
N ASN A 158 -15.22 -7.95 12.18
CA ASN A 158 -13.98 -8.68 11.92
C ASN A 158 -13.28 -9.09 13.23
N PRO A 159 -13.90 -9.96 14.05
CA PRO A 159 -13.30 -10.38 15.31
C PRO A 159 -11.96 -11.11 15.05
N GLY A 160 -10.88 -10.57 15.61
CA GLY A 160 -9.52 -11.09 15.40
C GLY A 160 -8.99 -10.95 13.96
N GLY A 161 -9.70 -10.24 13.08
CA GLY A 161 -9.36 -10.11 11.67
C GLY A 161 -8.18 -9.19 11.38
N SER A 162 -7.64 -9.29 10.16
CA SER A 162 -6.50 -8.50 9.67
C SER A 162 -6.92 -7.10 9.23
N TRP A 163 -7.29 -6.26 10.20
CA TRP A 163 -7.63 -4.86 9.97
C TRP A 163 -6.84 -3.94 10.90
N GLY A 164 -6.67 -2.69 10.48
CA GLY A 164 -5.97 -1.68 11.25
C GLY A 164 -6.60 -0.31 11.13
N CYS A 165 -5.96 0.66 11.76
CA CYS A 165 -6.36 2.06 11.69
C CYS A 165 -5.16 2.93 11.33
N ASN A 166 -5.39 3.97 10.53
CA ASN A 166 -4.40 4.98 10.28
C ASN A 166 -4.16 5.86 11.52
N LEU A 167 -2.91 6.19 11.77
CA LEU A 167 -2.47 7.26 12.67
C LEU A 167 -1.67 8.26 11.81
N ILE A 168 -2.24 9.43 11.59
CA ILE A 168 -1.64 10.47 10.76
C ILE A 168 -0.94 11.52 11.63
N HIS A 169 0.26 11.92 11.23
CA HIS A 169 0.91 13.07 11.85
C HIS A 169 0.13 14.36 11.55
N SER A 170 -0.20 15.12 12.58
CA SER A 170 -1.02 16.34 12.46
C SER A 170 -0.31 17.55 13.10
N PRO A 171 0.69 18.18 12.43
CA PRO A 171 1.47 19.27 13.02
C PRO A 171 0.63 20.46 13.50
N SER A 172 -0.45 20.76 12.78
CA SER A 172 -1.35 21.88 13.07
C SER A 172 -2.42 21.55 14.13
N GLU A 173 -2.61 20.27 14.47
CA GLU A 173 -3.61 19.77 15.44
C GLU A 173 -3.00 18.61 16.28
N PRO A 174 -1.88 18.82 17.02
CA PRO A 174 -1.12 17.76 17.69
C PRO A 174 -1.91 17.03 18.79
N THR A 175 -2.94 17.68 19.34
CA THR A 175 -3.86 17.09 20.33
C THR A 175 -4.66 15.93 19.74
N ILE A 176 -5.05 16.02 18.45
CA ILE A 176 -5.80 14.95 17.78
C ILE A 176 -4.94 13.71 17.60
N GLU A 177 -3.70 13.88 17.14
CA GLU A 177 -2.76 12.76 16.99
C GLU A 177 -2.54 12.02 18.32
N SER A 178 -2.32 12.78 19.40
CA SER A 178 -2.13 12.24 20.74
C SER A 178 -3.33 11.43 21.22
N GLU A 179 -4.55 11.95 20.99
CA GLU A 179 -5.78 11.30 21.42
C GLU A 179 -6.09 10.05 20.60
N VAL A 180 -5.88 10.08 19.28
CA VAL A 180 -6.04 8.90 18.42
C VAL A 180 -5.03 7.82 18.81
N ALA A 181 -3.75 8.16 19.03
CA ALA A 181 -2.75 7.19 19.49
C ALA A 181 -3.15 6.54 20.83
N ARG A 182 -3.66 7.34 21.77
CA ARG A 182 -4.20 6.84 23.06
C ARG A 182 -5.36 5.88 22.87
N ILE A 183 -6.31 6.21 21.98
CA ILE A 183 -7.46 5.35 21.65
C ILE A 183 -6.98 4.01 21.09
N LEU A 184 -6.07 4.03 20.10
CA LEU A 184 -5.53 2.82 19.47
C LEU A 184 -4.82 1.91 20.48
N GLY A 185 -4.00 2.49 21.35
CA GLY A 185 -3.32 1.76 22.43
C GLY A 185 -4.30 1.16 23.45
N SER A 186 -5.25 1.94 23.93
CA SER A 186 -6.22 1.50 24.95
C SER A 186 -7.15 0.39 24.45
N ARG A 187 -7.52 0.42 23.16
CA ARG A 187 -8.32 -0.60 22.50
C ARG A 187 -7.50 -1.77 21.96
N LYS A 188 -6.17 -1.73 22.10
CA LYS A 188 -5.23 -2.75 21.61
C LYS A 188 -5.44 -3.05 20.11
N VAL A 189 -5.63 -2.00 19.31
CA VAL A 189 -5.75 -2.15 17.84
C VAL A 189 -4.45 -2.76 17.32
N ARG A 190 -4.53 -3.98 16.78
CA ARG A 190 -3.36 -4.80 16.44
C ARG A 190 -2.49 -4.19 15.33
N HIS A 191 -3.07 -3.45 14.40
CA HIS A 191 -2.36 -2.90 13.25
C HIS A 191 -2.57 -1.39 13.14
N VAL A 192 -1.48 -0.64 13.05
CA VAL A 192 -1.49 0.82 12.87
C VAL A 192 -0.66 1.20 11.65
N GLU A 193 -1.26 1.97 10.74
CA GLU A 193 -0.53 2.59 9.63
C GLU A 193 -0.12 4.01 10.05
N ALA A 194 1.18 4.26 10.22
CA ALA A 194 1.72 5.58 10.54
C ALA A 194 2.04 6.34 9.24
N SER A 195 1.35 7.46 8.98
CA SER A 195 1.49 8.23 7.73
C SER A 195 1.72 9.73 7.95
N ALA A 196 2.28 10.39 6.92
CA ALA A 196 2.59 11.82 6.90
C ALA A 196 3.62 12.32 7.93
N TYR A 197 4.32 11.42 8.62
CA TYR A 197 5.37 11.78 9.58
C TYR A 197 6.57 12.44 8.89
N LEU A 198 6.93 13.64 9.34
CA LEU A 198 8.16 14.35 8.94
C LEU A 198 9.32 14.06 9.91
N ASP A 199 8.97 13.79 11.16
CA ASP A 199 9.83 13.28 12.23
C ASP A 199 8.98 12.31 13.08
N LEU A 200 9.61 11.57 13.98
CA LEU A 200 8.86 10.83 15.00
C LEU A 200 8.16 11.82 15.93
N THR A 201 7.17 11.31 16.66
CA THR A 201 6.44 12.07 17.69
C THR A 201 6.34 11.25 18.97
N GLU A 202 6.22 11.92 20.11
CA GLU A 202 6.03 11.22 21.40
C GLU A 202 4.84 10.24 21.39
N PRO A 203 3.63 10.57 20.88
CA PRO A 203 2.50 9.64 20.88
C PRO A 203 2.76 8.32 20.14
N LEU A 204 3.32 8.39 18.92
CA LEU A 204 3.68 7.22 18.12
C LEU A 204 4.75 6.36 18.81
N VAL A 205 5.82 6.98 19.33
CA VAL A 205 6.91 6.25 19.97
C VAL A 205 6.44 5.62 21.29
N LYS A 206 5.62 6.33 22.06
CA LYS A 206 5.01 5.80 23.29
C LYS A 206 4.12 4.60 22.98
N LEU A 207 3.28 4.70 21.94
CA LEU A 207 2.42 3.59 21.49
C LEU A 207 3.25 2.34 21.15
N ARG A 208 4.35 2.51 20.42
CA ARG A 208 5.27 1.41 20.10
C ARG A 208 5.83 0.75 21.37
N ILE A 209 6.42 1.55 22.27
CA ILE A 209 7.09 1.03 23.47
C ILE A 209 6.09 0.33 24.39
N GLN A 210 4.92 0.93 24.62
CA GLN A 210 3.87 0.35 25.46
C GLN A 210 3.33 -0.97 24.90
N SER A 211 3.42 -1.19 23.59
CA SER A 211 3.01 -2.43 22.95
C SER A 211 4.01 -3.59 23.16
N LEU A 212 5.25 -3.32 23.56
CA LEU A 212 6.25 -4.37 23.77
C LEU A 212 5.90 -5.20 25.00
N GLN A 213 5.80 -6.51 24.80
CA GLN A 213 5.51 -7.48 25.86
C GLN A 213 6.39 -8.72 25.71
N ARG A 214 6.75 -9.31 26.84
CA ARG A 214 7.42 -10.61 26.91
C ARG A 214 6.36 -11.71 27.02
N ASP A 215 6.40 -12.67 26.11
CA ASP A 215 5.53 -13.84 26.17
C ASP A 215 5.99 -14.87 27.22
N VAL A 216 5.20 -15.94 27.40
CA VAL A 216 5.48 -17.02 28.36
C VAL A 216 6.80 -17.76 28.09
N ASN A 217 7.32 -17.70 26.86
CA ASN A 217 8.57 -18.31 26.46
C ASN A 217 9.76 -17.34 26.56
N GLY A 218 9.53 -16.12 27.07
CA GLY A 218 10.56 -15.10 27.22
C GLY A 218 10.82 -14.26 25.96
N LYS A 219 10.11 -14.50 24.86
CA LYS A 219 10.26 -13.74 23.61
C LYS A 219 9.53 -12.40 23.74
N VAL A 220 10.27 -11.31 23.56
CA VAL A 220 9.69 -9.98 23.46
C VAL A 220 9.06 -9.83 22.08
N THR A 221 7.84 -9.31 22.00
CA THR A 221 7.15 -8.97 20.75
C THR A 221 6.25 -7.75 20.96
N PRO A 222 6.04 -6.92 19.94
CA PRO A 222 5.04 -5.88 19.97
C PRO A 222 3.64 -6.48 19.81
N GLN A 223 2.70 -6.04 20.65
CA GLN A 223 1.28 -6.38 20.52
C GLN A 223 0.57 -5.53 19.45
N ILE A 224 1.16 -4.38 19.11
CA ILE A 224 0.68 -3.49 18.06
C ILE A 224 1.77 -3.43 16.99
N SER A 225 1.42 -3.91 15.81
CA SER A 225 2.26 -3.80 14.63
C SER A 225 2.10 -2.43 14.00
N ILE A 226 3.23 -1.77 13.75
CA ILE A 226 3.27 -0.45 13.10
C ILE A 226 3.81 -0.61 11.68
N MET A 227 2.95 -0.29 10.71
CA MET A 227 3.31 -0.11 9.31
C MET A 227 3.58 1.37 9.05
N ALA A 228 4.84 1.75 8.94
CA ALA A 228 5.24 3.11 8.65
C ALA A 228 5.22 3.38 7.15
N LYS A 229 4.68 4.52 6.73
CA LYS A 229 4.68 4.93 5.32
C LYS A 229 5.53 6.18 5.14
N ALA A 230 6.56 6.06 4.30
CA ALA A 230 7.52 7.13 4.07
C ALA A 230 7.96 7.18 2.60
N SER A 231 8.31 8.40 2.16
CA SER A 231 8.88 8.67 0.84
C SER A 231 10.36 9.06 0.91
N ARG A 232 10.91 9.35 2.09
CA ARG A 232 12.28 9.87 2.26
C ARG A 232 13.14 9.00 3.16
N LEU A 233 14.42 8.90 2.83
CA LEU A 233 15.37 8.05 3.55
C LEU A 233 15.60 8.53 5.00
N GLU A 234 15.60 9.84 5.23
CA GLU A 234 15.76 10.41 6.57
C GLU A 234 14.61 10.04 7.52
N VAL A 235 13.38 9.97 7.00
CA VAL A 235 12.20 9.55 7.77
C VAL A 235 12.21 8.03 7.96
N ALA A 236 12.44 7.28 6.88
CA ALA A 236 12.58 5.82 6.93
C ALA A 236 13.64 5.37 7.95
N LYS A 237 14.79 6.06 8.00
CA LYS A 237 15.86 5.77 8.95
C LYS A 237 15.38 5.85 10.40
N ARG A 238 14.53 6.84 10.72
CA ARG A 238 13.98 6.99 12.08
C ARG A 238 13.03 5.85 12.43
N PHE A 239 12.19 5.42 11.50
CA PHE A 239 11.30 4.28 11.69
C PHE A 239 12.03 2.93 11.85
N LEU A 240 13.18 2.81 11.20
CA LEU A 240 14.06 1.63 11.29
C LEU A 240 14.99 1.66 12.52
N SER A 241 15.07 2.80 13.22
CA SER A 241 15.93 2.99 14.39
C SER A 241 15.16 2.73 15.70
N PRO A 242 15.85 2.56 16.84
CA PRO A 242 15.22 2.48 18.14
C PRO A 242 14.60 3.83 18.57
N ALA A 243 13.80 3.81 19.62
CA ALA A 243 13.24 5.02 20.20
C ALA A 243 14.32 5.98 20.70
N PRO A 244 14.14 7.32 20.56
CA PRO A 244 15.07 8.29 21.14
C PRO A 244 15.19 8.11 22.66
N GLU A 245 16.42 7.95 23.15
CA GLU A 245 16.70 7.65 24.58
C GLU A 245 16.17 8.75 25.53
N GLU A 246 16.16 10.00 25.08
CA GLU A 246 15.58 11.12 25.83
C GLU A 246 14.08 10.92 26.10
N TRP A 247 13.32 10.48 25.08
CA TRP A 247 11.90 10.21 25.21
C TRP A 247 11.66 8.96 26.06
N VAL A 248 12.45 7.90 25.88
CA VAL A 248 12.37 6.69 26.71
C VAL A 248 12.57 7.04 28.19
N ARG A 249 13.59 7.86 28.51
CA ARG A 249 13.84 8.33 29.88
C ARG A 249 12.67 9.14 30.41
N SER A 250 12.16 10.10 29.63
CA SER A 250 11.04 10.94 30.05
C SER A 250 9.78 10.12 30.31
N PHE A 251 9.45 9.16 29.44
CA PHE A 251 8.31 8.25 29.64
C PHE A 251 8.47 7.40 30.91
N LEU A 252 9.68 6.91 31.19
CA LEU A 252 9.97 6.13 32.39
C LEU A 252 9.83 6.97 33.68
N GLU A 253 10.38 8.18 33.69
CA GLU A 253 10.28 9.13 34.81
C GLU A 253 8.82 9.52 35.10
N ARG A 254 8.00 9.64 34.04
CA ARG A 254 6.55 9.91 34.14
C ARG A 254 5.72 8.67 34.48
N GLY A 255 6.33 7.48 34.59
CA GLY A 255 5.63 6.22 34.84
C GLY A 255 4.73 5.74 33.71
N GLU A 256 4.93 6.25 32.49
CA GLU A 256 4.15 5.89 31.31
C GLU A 256 4.60 4.56 30.67
N ILE A 257 5.82 4.11 30.97
CA ILE A 257 6.39 2.82 30.56
C ILE A 257 7.10 2.14 31.73
N THR A 258 7.30 0.83 31.64
CA THR A 258 8.06 0.05 32.64
C THR A 258 9.57 0.08 32.36
N ALA A 259 10.38 -0.32 33.35
CA ALA A 259 11.82 -0.48 33.17
C ALA A 259 12.17 -1.52 32.09
N ASP A 260 11.41 -2.62 32.03
CA ASP A 260 11.56 -3.64 30.98
C ASP A 260 11.26 -3.07 29.59
N GLN A 261 10.16 -2.32 29.45
CA GLN A 261 9.81 -1.65 28.19
C GLN A 261 10.87 -0.64 27.76
N ALA A 262 11.43 0.12 28.70
CA ALA A 262 12.54 1.04 28.43
C ALA A 262 13.80 0.30 27.95
N GLN A 263 14.10 -0.86 28.53
CA GLN A 263 15.21 -1.70 28.06
C GLN A 263 14.95 -2.23 26.64
N TRP A 264 13.76 -2.77 26.38
CA TRP A 264 13.42 -3.32 25.06
C TRP A 264 13.40 -2.23 23.98
N ALA A 265 12.98 -1.01 24.30
CA ALA A 265 12.92 0.11 23.35
C ALA A 265 14.26 0.40 22.64
N ARG A 266 15.40 0.00 23.23
CA ARG A 266 16.75 0.18 22.64
C ARG A 266 17.08 -0.84 21.55
N GLU A 267 16.41 -1.98 21.55
CA GLU A 267 16.68 -3.08 20.61
C GLU A 267 15.66 -3.14 19.46
N TRP A 268 14.53 -2.47 19.60
CA TRP A 268 13.40 -2.57 18.68
C TRP A 268 13.30 -1.36 17.75
N PRO A 269 13.20 -1.57 16.43
CA PRO A 269 12.77 -0.53 15.51
C PRO A 269 11.39 0.01 15.88
N ILE A 270 11.13 1.28 15.50
CA ILE A 270 9.81 1.89 15.71
C ILE A 270 8.71 1.18 14.91
N CYS A 271 9.00 0.67 13.73
CA CYS A 271 8.05 -0.04 12.87
C CYS A 271 8.37 -1.54 12.71
N ASP A 272 7.38 -2.30 12.30
CA ASP A 272 7.52 -3.72 11.88
C ASP A 272 7.53 -3.85 10.36
N ASP A 273 6.95 -2.85 9.68
CA ASP A 273 6.84 -2.81 8.23
C ASP A 273 7.05 -1.37 7.76
N LEU A 274 7.84 -1.19 6.70
CA LEU A 274 8.14 0.11 6.13
C LEU A 274 7.67 0.15 4.68
N THR A 275 6.61 0.89 4.41
CA THR A 275 6.09 1.14 3.06
C THR A 275 6.87 2.28 2.41
N ALA A 276 7.55 1.97 1.30
CA ALA A 276 8.10 2.95 0.38
C ALA A 276 6.96 3.55 -0.47
N GLU A 277 6.50 4.75 -0.12
CA GLU A 277 5.45 5.45 -0.87
C GLU A 277 6.06 6.33 -1.97
N ALA A 278 5.93 5.84 -3.20
CA ALA A 278 6.31 6.50 -4.43
C ALA A 278 5.25 7.52 -4.86
N ASP A 279 5.23 7.90 -6.14
CA ASP A 279 4.16 8.73 -6.71
C ASP A 279 2.76 8.12 -6.48
N SER A 280 1.92 8.85 -5.75
CA SER A 280 0.64 8.34 -5.22
C SER A 280 -0.45 9.43 -5.27
N GLY A 281 -1.71 9.05 -5.06
CA GLY A 281 -2.79 10.01 -4.88
C GLY A 281 -2.77 10.63 -3.48
N GLY A 282 -3.14 11.90 -3.36
CA GLY A 282 -3.01 12.63 -2.09
C GLY A 282 -1.59 13.15 -1.87
N HIS A 283 -1.13 13.22 -0.62
CA HIS A 283 0.21 13.71 -0.32
C HIS A 283 1.28 12.82 -0.94
N THR A 284 2.16 13.41 -1.77
CA THR A 284 3.25 12.69 -2.41
C THR A 284 4.41 13.62 -2.77
N ASP A 285 5.63 13.08 -2.75
CA ASP A 285 6.84 13.71 -3.28
C ASP A 285 7.10 13.33 -4.76
N ASN A 286 6.17 12.62 -5.42
CA ASN A 286 6.28 12.13 -6.81
C ASN A 286 7.54 11.30 -7.09
N ARG A 287 7.97 10.49 -6.13
CA ARG A 287 9.22 9.70 -6.27
C ARG A 287 9.00 8.47 -7.17
N PRO A 288 9.99 8.08 -8.00
CA PRO A 288 9.89 6.84 -8.76
C PRO A 288 9.98 5.61 -7.86
N LEU A 289 9.02 4.69 -8.03
CA LEU A 289 8.97 3.42 -7.28
C LEU A 289 10.25 2.60 -7.49
N SER A 290 10.75 2.55 -8.73
CA SER A 290 11.93 1.80 -9.15
C SER A 290 13.22 2.23 -8.45
N THR A 291 13.28 3.46 -7.95
CA THR A 291 14.44 3.95 -7.19
C THR A 291 14.22 3.89 -5.68
N LEU A 292 12.98 4.05 -5.23
CA LEU A 292 12.66 4.19 -3.81
C LEU A 292 12.69 2.85 -3.07
N VAL A 293 12.08 1.81 -3.65
CA VAL A 293 12.01 0.48 -3.01
C VAL A 293 13.40 -0.11 -2.76
N PRO A 294 14.32 -0.17 -3.76
CA PRO A 294 15.67 -0.67 -3.51
C PRO A 294 16.42 0.16 -2.45
N ALA A 295 16.30 1.49 -2.49
CA ALA A 295 16.98 2.36 -1.53
C ALA A 295 16.50 2.12 -0.08
N PHE A 296 15.22 1.81 0.13
CA PHE A 296 14.69 1.45 1.45
C PHE A 296 15.16 0.07 1.91
N CYS A 297 15.24 -0.91 0.99
CA CYS A 297 15.84 -2.21 1.28
C CYS A 297 17.30 -2.08 1.72
N ASP A 298 18.11 -1.32 0.98
CA ASP A 298 19.51 -1.07 1.32
C ASP A 298 19.65 -0.34 2.66
N LEU A 299 18.79 0.64 2.93
CA LEU A 299 18.77 1.36 4.21
C LEU A 299 18.48 0.43 5.39
N ARG A 300 17.47 -0.43 5.27
CA ARG A 300 17.14 -1.45 6.27
C ARG A 300 18.34 -2.36 6.53
N ASP A 301 18.94 -2.89 5.47
CA ASP A 301 20.04 -3.85 5.58
C ASP A 301 21.29 -3.20 6.20
N ASN A 302 21.56 -1.93 5.91
CA ASN A 302 22.63 -1.17 6.54
C ASN A 302 22.38 -0.91 8.04
N ILE A 303 21.16 -0.57 8.43
CA ILE A 303 20.81 -0.38 9.85
C ILE A 303 20.89 -1.70 10.61
N ALA A 304 20.51 -2.81 9.96
CA ALA A 304 20.53 -4.14 10.55
C ALA A 304 21.93 -4.61 10.99
N VAL A 305 23.00 -4.03 10.45
CA VAL A 305 24.38 -4.30 10.90
C VAL A 305 24.57 -4.00 12.39
N ASN A 306 24.01 -2.89 12.87
CA ASN A 306 24.13 -2.46 14.27
C ASN A 306 22.86 -2.70 15.09
N LEU A 307 21.72 -2.90 14.43
CA LEU A 307 20.44 -3.21 15.06
C LEU A 307 19.82 -4.45 14.39
N PRO A 308 20.23 -5.68 14.76
CA PRO A 308 19.82 -6.91 14.06
C PRO A 308 18.30 -7.08 13.88
N ARG A 309 17.48 -6.54 14.81
CA ARG A 309 16.02 -6.57 14.68
C ARG A 309 15.49 -5.78 13.47
N ALA A 310 16.21 -4.77 12.98
CA ALA A 310 15.83 -4.04 11.77
C ALA A 310 15.77 -4.96 10.54
N ARG A 311 16.51 -6.09 10.52
CA ARG A 311 16.43 -7.09 9.44
C ARG A 311 15.04 -7.70 9.29
N GLN A 312 14.27 -7.74 10.38
CA GLN A 312 12.90 -8.29 10.41
C GLN A 312 11.87 -7.31 9.84
N VAL A 313 12.23 -6.02 9.68
CA VAL A 313 11.32 -5.03 9.10
C VAL A 313 11.16 -5.31 7.61
N ARG A 314 9.94 -5.59 7.15
CA ARG A 314 9.69 -5.80 5.71
C ARG A 314 9.53 -4.45 5.03
N VAL A 315 10.14 -4.31 3.86
CA VAL A 315 9.97 -3.12 3.01
C VAL A 315 8.86 -3.41 2.01
N GLY A 316 7.79 -2.64 2.04
CA GLY A 316 6.68 -2.72 1.08
C GLY A 316 6.71 -1.59 0.05
N ALA A 317 5.80 -1.66 -0.91
CA ALA A 317 5.69 -0.70 -2.01
C ALA A 317 4.29 -0.08 -2.07
N ALA A 318 4.22 1.25 -2.23
CA ALA A 318 2.99 1.99 -2.52
C ALA A 318 3.23 3.04 -3.61
N GLY A 319 2.16 3.43 -4.30
CA GLY A 319 2.23 4.42 -5.38
C GLY A 319 2.43 3.79 -6.77
N GLY A 320 1.62 4.19 -7.76
CA GLY A 320 1.65 3.65 -9.12
C GLY A 320 1.09 2.23 -9.30
N LEU A 321 0.59 1.58 -8.24
CA LEU A 321 0.19 0.16 -8.25
C LEU A 321 -1.26 -0.06 -8.71
N GLY A 322 -1.55 0.30 -9.97
CA GLY A 322 -2.87 0.17 -10.59
C GLY A 322 -3.06 -1.05 -11.49
N THR A 323 -2.01 -1.81 -11.78
CA THR A 323 -2.06 -2.92 -12.75
C THR A 323 -1.26 -4.14 -12.27
N PRO A 324 -1.57 -5.34 -12.80
CA PRO A 324 -0.76 -6.54 -12.59
C PRO A 324 0.74 -6.36 -12.83
N SER A 325 1.10 -5.65 -13.92
CA SER A 325 2.50 -5.41 -14.28
C SER A 325 3.20 -4.51 -13.27
N ALA A 326 2.52 -3.48 -12.76
CA ALA A 326 3.08 -2.61 -11.73
C ALA A 326 3.35 -3.38 -10.44
N ILE A 327 2.41 -4.24 -10.02
CA ILE A 327 2.57 -5.08 -8.81
C ILE A 327 3.69 -6.11 -8.99
N ALA A 328 3.74 -6.83 -10.12
CA ALA A 328 4.83 -7.76 -10.41
C ALA A 328 6.20 -7.05 -10.41
N SER A 329 6.26 -5.81 -10.93
CA SER A 329 7.49 -5.00 -10.90
C SER A 329 7.89 -4.61 -9.47
N ALA A 330 6.94 -4.29 -8.59
CA ALA A 330 7.23 -3.96 -7.20
C ALA A 330 7.84 -5.16 -6.46
N PHE A 331 7.29 -6.36 -6.64
CA PHE A 331 7.89 -7.58 -6.08
C PHE A 331 9.29 -7.86 -6.66
N ALA A 332 9.49 -7.64 -7.96
CA ALA A 332 10.80 -7.78 -8.60
C ALA A 332 11.85 -6.78 -8.07
N LEU A 333 11.43 -5.60 -7.59
CA LEU A 333 12.28 -4.62 -6.92
C LEU A 333 12.63 -4.99 -5.46
N GLY A 334 12.05 -6.08 -4.94
CA GLY A 334 12.29 -6.56 -3.58
C GLY A 334 11.23 -6.14 -2.54
N ALA A 335 10.07 -5.64 -2.98
CA ALA A 335 8.97 -5.37 -2.05
C ALA A 335 8.48 -6.68 -1.40
N GLY A 336 8.32 -6.69 -0.08
CA GLY A 336 7.71 -7.79 0.68
C GLY A 336 6.18 -7.79 0.62
N TYR A 337 5.56 -6.66 0.32
CA TYR A 337 4.12 -6.50 0.16
C TYR A 337 3.81 -5.25 -0.68
N VAL A 338 2.58 -5.15 -1.17
CA VAL A 338 2.09 -4.00 -1.94
C VAL A 338 0.91 -3.31 -1.27
N VAL A 339 0.82 -1.99 -1.42
CA VAL A 339 -0.26 -1.15 -0.89
C VAL A 339 -0.96 -0.43 -2.03
N VAL A 340 -2.29 -0.61 -2.13
CA VAL A 340 -3.12 0.00 -3.17
C VAL A 340 -4.07 1.04 -2.55
N GLY A 341 -4.16 2.21 -3.19
CA GLY A 341 -4.94 3.36 -2.75
C GLY A 341 -5.95 3.83 -3.80
N SER A 342 -5.51 4.60 -4.81
CA SER A 342 -6.41 5.29 -5.75
C SER A 342 -7.46 4.38 -6.42
N VAL A 343 -7.09 3.13 -6.74
CA VAL A 343 -8.03 2.15 -7.31
C VAL A 343 -9.16 1.80 -6.33
N HIS A 344 -8.83 1.64 -5.04
CA HIS A 344 -9.79 1.30 -3.99
C HIS A 344 -10.83 2.40 -3.76
N GLN A 345 -10.49 3.67 -4.01
CA GLN A 345 -11.45 4.76 -3.90
C GLN A 345 -12.59 4.66 -4.91
N ALA A 346 -12.35 4.07 -6.07
CA ALA A 346 -13.38 3.82 -7.09
C ALA A 346 -14.24 2.59 -6.80
N CYS A 347 -13.94 1.82 -5.74
CA CYS A 347 -14.71 0.64 -5.38
C CYS A 347 -15.99 1.02 -4.63
N VAL A 348 -17.01 0.19 -4.80
CA VAL A 348 -18.34 0.43 -4.22
C VAL A 348 -18.33 0.51 -2.69
N GLU A 349 -17.41 -0.21 -2.03
CA GLU A 349 -17.26 -0.18 -0.58
C GLU A 349 -16.64 1.12 -0.05
N SER A 350 -15.94 1.90 -0.89
CA SER A 350 -15.30 3.15 -0.46
C SER A 350 -16.33 4.16 0.07
N GLY A 351 -15.96 4.89 1.13
CA GLY A 351 -16.77 5.92 1.77
C GLY A 351 -16.87 7.25 1.00
N THR A 352 -16.45 7.31 -0.27
CA THR A 352 -16.66 8.47 -1.13
C THR A 352 -18.01 8.40 -1.87
N SER A 353 -18.45 9.52 -2.46
CA SER A 353 -19.77 9.59 -3.12
C SER A 353 -19.83 8.76 -4.41
N PRO A 354 -21.02 8.28 -4.82
CA PRO A 354 -21.20 7.58 -6.10
C PRO A 354 -20.68 8.38 -7.30
N VAL A 355 -20.93 9.69 -7.32
CA VAL A 355 -20.48 10.59 -8.39
C VAL A 355 -18.95 10.62 -8.48
N VAL A 356 -18.24 10.59 -7.35
CA VAL A 356 -16.77 10.53 -7.35
C VAL A 356 -16.28 9.17 -7.88
N LYS A 357 -16.95 8.06 -7.55
CA LYS A 357 -16.62 6.73 -8.09
C LYS A 357 -16.75 6.70 -9.61
N ASP A 358 -17.82 7.30 -10.15
CA ASP A 358 -18.05 7.42 -11.59
C ASP A 358 -16.99 8.30 -12.28
N LEU A 359 -16.58 9.40 -11.64
CA LEU A 359 -15.49 10.25 -12.13
C LEU A 359 -14.15 9.50 -12.16
N LEU A 360 -13.82 8.75 -11.11
CA LEU A 360 -12.60 7.96 -11.01
C LEU A 360 -12.55 6.86 -12.07
N ALA A 361 -13.69 6.21 -12.38
CA ALA A 361 -13.77 5.18 -13.42
C ALA A 361 -13.51 5.71 -14.84
N GLN A 362 -13.64 7.02 -15.06
CA GLN A 362 -13.39 7.66 -16.35
C GLN A 362 -12.00 8.28 -16.48
N ALA A 363 -11.21 8.30 -15.41
CA ALA A 363 -9.88 8.93 -15.41
C ALA A 363 -8.90 8.17 -16.31
N GLY A 364 -8.13 8.89 -17.13
CA GLY A 364 -6.92 8.37 -17.77
C GLY A 364 -5.66 8.61 -16.92
N PRO A 365 -4.50 8.01 -17.25
CA PRO A 365 -3.27 8.19 -16.48
C PRO A 365 -2.79 9.65 -16.38
N ALA A 366 -3.11 10.48 -17.39
CA ALA A 366 -2.77 11.90 -17.44
C ALA A 366 -3.81 12.83 -16.79
N ASP A 367 -4.91 12.29 -16.27
CA ASP A 367 -6.03 13.06 -15.70
C ASP A 367 -5.81 13.43 -14.23
N VAL A 368 -4.56 13.57 -13.80
CA VAL A 368 -4.17 13.98 -12.44
C VAL A 368 -3.32 15.25 -12.46
N ILE A 369 -3.28 15.95 -11.34
CA ILE A 369 -2.56 17.22 -11.21
C ILE A 369 -2.13 17.46 -9.76
N MET A 370 -0.96 18.07 -9.57
CA MET A 370 -0.55 18.55 -8.24
C MET A 370 -1.30 19.83 -7.87
N ALA A 371 -1.84 19.88 -6.67
CA ALA A 371 -2.58 21.02 -6.12
C ALA A 371 -2.13 21.30 -4.67
N PRO A 372 -2.24 22.55 -4.19
CA PRO A 372 -1.91 22.90 -2.81
C PRO A 372 -2.69 22.07 -1.79
N ALA A 373 -1.99 21.57 -0.77
CA ALA A 373 -2.59 20.85 0.35
C ALA A 373 -3.17 21.81 1.40
N SER A 374 -4.18 21.38 2.15
CA SER A 374 -4.88 22.24 3.12
C SER A 374 -4.20 22.33 4.49
N ASP A 375 -3.52 21.27 4.91
CA ASP A 375 -2.89 21.06 6.22
C ASP A 375 -1.51 21.72 6.35
N MET A 376 -0.83 21.92 5.22
CA MET A 376 0.49 22.56 5.10
C MET A 376 0.52 23.58 3.95
N PHE A 377 -0.59 24.29 3.75
CA PHE A 377 -0.77 25.27 2.67
C PHE A 377 0.31 26.36 2.70
N GLU A 378 0.56 26.91 3.89
CA GLU A 378 1.54 27.99 4.12
C GLU A 378 2.97 27.56 3.79
N MET A 379 3.28 26.27 3.90
CA MET A 379 4.60 25.70 3.59
C MET A 379 4.76 25.34 2.11
N GLY A 380 3.72 25.54 1.29
CA GLY A 380 3.72 25.23 -0.14
C GLY A 380 3.72 23.73 -0.45
N VAL A 381 3.24 22.90 0.47
CA VAL A 381 3.07 21.46 0.25
C VAL A 381 1.95 21.22 -0.76
N HIS A 382 2.15 20.24 -1.63
CA HIS A 382 1.19 19.84 -2.65
C HIS A 382 0.75 18.39 -2.45
N LEU A 383 -0.39 18.07 -3.04
CA LEU A 383 -0.98 16.74 -3.14
C LEU A 383 -1.45 16.47 -4.57
N GLN A 384 -1.51 15.20 -4.96
CA GLN A 384 -1.95 14.76 -6.28
C GLN A 384 -3.44 14.46 -6.28
N VAL A 385 -4.17 15.12 -7.18
CA VAL A 385 -5.64 15.06 -7.28
C VAL A 385 -6.10 14.79 -8.70
N LEU A 386 -7.32 14.29 -8.81
CA LEU A 386 -8.02 14.20 -10.08
C LEU A 386 -8.18 15.60 -10.70
N ARG A 387 -7.87 15.70 -11.99
CA ARG A 387 -8.04 16.89 -12.81
C ARG A 387 -9.32 16.83 -13.65
N ARG A 388 -9.71 15.63 -14.10
CA ARG A 388 -10.87 15.45 -14.97
C ARG A 388 -12.18 15.60 -14.20
N GLY A 389 -13.11 16.36 -14.75
CA GLY A 389 -14.44 16.57 -14.17
C GLY A 389 -14.50 17.51 -12.97
N THR A 390 -13.38 18.11 -12.56
CA THR A 390 -13.31 19.06 -11.45
C THR A 390 -12.34 20.21 -11.77
N MET A 391 -12.60 21.39 -11.23
CA MET A 391 -11.73 22.57 -11.33
C MET A 391 -10.90 22.78 -10.06
N PHE A 392 -11.04 21.92 -9.04
CA PHE A 392 -10.37 22.06 -7.74
C PHE A 392 -8.87 22.37 -7.88
N GLY A 393 -8.12 21.56 -8.63
CA GLY A 393 -6.67 21.73 -8.74
C GLY A 393 -6.27 23.09 -9.32
N THR A 394 -7.03 23.61 -10.28
CA THR A 394 -6.78 24.95 -10.87
C THR A 394 -7.17 26.08 -9.91
N ARG A 395 -8.30 25.95 -9.20
CA ARG A 395 -8.78 26.92 -8.21
C ARG A 395 -7.83 26.99 -7.01
N ALA A 396 -7.38 25.85 -6.50
CA ALA A 396 -6.44 25.77 -5.39
C ALA A 396 -5.10 26.44 -5.72
N ARG A 397 -4.55 26.20 -6.93
CA ARG A 397 -3.34 26.91 -7.39
C ARG A 397 -3.54 28.42 -7.44
N ARG A 398 -4.70 28.89 -7.92
CA ARG A 398 -5.01 30.32 -7.93
C ARG A 398 -4.99 30.93 -6.52
N LEU A 399 -5.53 30.21 -5.52
CA LEU A 399 -5.46 30.66 -4.13
C LEU A 399 -4.02 30.71 -3.61
N LEU A 400 -3.18 29.73 -3.95
CA LEU A 400 -1.76 29.76 -3.58
C LEU A 400 -1.00 30.92 -4.24
N ASP A 401 -1.28 31.21 -5.51
CA ASP A 401 -0.65 32.34 -6.22
C ASP A 401 -1.01 33.67 -5.55
N LEU A 402 -2.29 33.85 -5.18
CA LEU A 402 -2.73 35.04 -4.45
C LEU A 402 -2.10 35.12 -3.06
N TYR A 403 -2.04 33.99 -2.34
CA TYR A 403 -1.43 33.90 -1.02
C TYR A 403 0.05 34.31 -1.04
N ARG A 404 0.80 33.90 -2.06
CA ARG A 404 2.22 34.27 -2.21
C ARG A 404 2.44 35.72 -2.63
N SER A 405 1.46 36.33 -3.29
CA SER A 405 1.61 37.64 -3.92
C SER A 405 1.14 38.80 -3.05
N HIS A 406 0.41 38.53 -1.96
CA HIS A 406 -0.24 39.52 -1.12
C HIS A 406 -0.05 39.21 0.36
N GLN A 407 -0.07 40.22 1.24
CA GLN A 407 0.08 40.02 2.68
C GLN A 407 -1.25 39.92 3.45
N SER A 408 -2.36 40.26 2.80
CA SER A 408 -3.71 40.18 3.38
C SER A 408 -4.78 40.08 2.29
N ILE A 409 -6.01 39.70 2.70
CA ILE A 409 -7.18 39.71 1.80
C ILE A 409 -7.56 41.12 1.30
N ASP A 410 -7.13 42.15 2.01
CA ASP A 410 -7.42 43.56 1.71
C ASP A 410 -6.50 44.11 0.61
N GLU A 411 -5.34 43.48 0.41
CA GLU A 411 -4.37 43.81 -0.65
C GLU A 411 -4.66 43.12 -1.99
N ILE A 412 -5.58 42.14 -2.02
CA ILE A 412 -5.93 41.43 -3.25
C ILE A 412 -6.61 42.41 -4.23
N PRO A 413 -6.16 42.49 -5.50
CA PRO A 413 -6.80 43.34 -6.50
C PRO A 413 -8.30 43.11 -6.59
N VAL A 414 -9.09 44.19 -6.67
CA VAL A 414 -10.56 44.15 -6.62
C VAL A 414 -11.17 43.13 -7.59
N ASN A 415 -10.64 43.06 -8.82
CA ASN A 415 -11.12 42.12 -9.83
C ASN A 415 -10.83 40.65 -9.45
N ASP A 416 -9.65 40.39 -8.87
CA ASP A 416 -9.26 39.05 -8.44
C ASP A 416 -10.05 38.60 -7.22
N ARG A 417 -10.26 39.51 -6.27
CA ARG A 417 -11.10 39.28 -5.10
C ARG A 417 -12.54 38.95 -5.51
N ALA A 418 -13.17 39.81 -6.31
CA ALA A 418 -14.54 39.58 -6.79
C ALA A 418 -14.68 38.24 -7.54
N ARG A 419 -13.63 37.85 -8.29
CA ARG A 419 -13.60 36.58 -9.01
C ARG A 419 -13.52 35.38 -8.06
N ILE A 420 -12.64 35.38 -7.07
CA ILE A 420 -12.55 34.25 -6.12
C ILE A 420 -13.80 34.16 -5.22
N GLU A 421 -14.37 35.29 -4.81
CA GLU A 421 -15.64 35.32 -4.06
C GLU A 421 -16.79 34.74 -4.87
N LYS A 422 -16.85 35.01 -6.19
CA LYS A 422 -17.90 34.47 -7.07
C LYS A 422 -17.66 33.03 -7.50
N GLU A 423 -16.45 32.69 -7.95
CA GLU A 423 -16.17 31.42 -8.65
C GLU A 423 -15.70 30.30 -7.71
N ILE A 424 -15.11 30.63 -6.57
CA ILE A 424 -14.48 29.67 -5.64
C ILE A 424 -15.28 29.62 -4.34
N PHE A 425 -15.29 30.72 -3.58
CA PHE A 425 -15.92 30.74 -2.26
C PHE A 425 -17.45 30.75 -2.35
N ARG A 426 -18.00 31.41 -3.37
CA ARG A 426 -19.44 31.67 -3.56
C ARG A 426 -20.06 32.47 -2.41
N MET A 427 -19.24 33.29 -1.75
CA MET A 427 -19.60 34.21 -0.67
C MET A 427 -18.44 35.22 -0.48
N PRO A 428 -18.69 36.37 0.17
CA PRO A 428 -17.63 37.32 0.53
C PRO A 428 -16.58 36.70 1.46
N LEU A 429 -15.32 37.13 1.35
CA LEU A 429 -14.23 36.58 2.17
C LEU A 429 -14.42 36.81 3.68
N GLU A 430 -15.10 37.89 4.06
CA GLU A 430 -15.46 38.18 5.46
C GLU A 430 -16.40 37.12 6.04
N GLU A 431 -17.34 36.62 5.22
CA GLU A 431 -18.26 35.58 5.64
C GLU A 431 -17.53 34.24 5.80
N VAL A 432 -16.62 33.92 4.87
CA VAL A 432 -15.71 32.76 5.00
C VAL A 432 -14.91 32.84 6.30
N TRP A 433 -14.35 34.02 6.61
CA TRP A 433 -13.59 34.23 7.85
C TRP A 433 -14.44 33.95 9.09
N ASN A 434 -15.68 34.44 9.15
CA ASN A 434 -16.56 34.20 10.28
C ASN A 434 -16.83 32.70 10.51
N HIS A 435 -17.06 31.94 9.43
CA HIS A 435 -17.21 30.48 9.51
C HIS A 435 -15.93 29.81 10.03
N THR A 436 -14.78 30.18 9.47
CA THR A 436 -13.48 29.63 9.85
C THR A 436 -13.12 29.94 11.30
N ARG A 437 -13.39 31.17 11.76
CA ARG A 437 -13.18 31.58 13.14
C ARG A 437 -13.99 30.73 14.10
N ASN A 438 -15.28 30.55 13.86
CA ASN A 438 -16.14 29.74 14.71
C ASN A 438 -15.68 28.27 14.76
N PHE A 439 -15.25 27.71 13.63
CA PHE A 439 -14.71 26.35 13.57
C PHE A 439 -13.45 26.17 14.44
N PHE A 440 -12.50 27.10 14.39
CA PHE A 440 -11.26 26.99 15.16
C PHE A 440 -11.45 27.34 16.64
N LEU A 441 -12.41 28.18 17.01
CA LEU A 441 -12.71 28.46 18.43
C LEU A 441 -13.14 27.20 19.21
N GLU A 442 -13.73 26.21 18.55
CA GLU A 442 -14.15 24.95 19.18
C GLU A 442 -13.05 23.88 19.17
N ARG A 443 -12.09 23.97 18.23
CA ARG A 443 -11.08 22.92 17.98
C ARG A 443 -9.68 23.29 18.41
N GLU A 444 -9.19 24.45 17.99
CA GLU A 444 -7.81 24.91 18.20
C GLU A 444 -7.79 26.45 18.26
N PRO A 445 -8.20 27.06 19.39
CA PRO A 445 -8.37 28.52 19.53
C PRO A 445 -7.11 29.33 19.21
N ALA A 446 -5.92 28.77 19.41
CA ALA A 446 -4.64 29.40 19.12
C ALA A 446 -4.50 29.84 17.65
N GLN A 447 -5.19 29.18 16.70
CA GLN A 447 -5.21 29.60 15.29
C GLN A 447 -5.93 30.95 15.10
N VAL A 448 -7.00 31.20 15.87
CA VAL A 448 -7.77 32.45 15.82
C VAL A 448 -6.97 33.59 16.42
N GLU A 449 -6.36 33.37 17.60
CA GLU A 449 -5.53 34.36 18.28
C GLU A 449 -4.38 34.83 17.37
N ARG A 450 -3.74 33.90 16.67
CA ARG A 450 -2.71 34.25 15.68
C ARG A 450 -3.29 35.06 14.52
N ALA A 451 -4.41 34.65 13.95
CA ALA A 451 -5.01 35.32 12.79
C ALA A 451 -5.50 36.76 13.09
N GLU A 452 -5.77 37.09 14.36
CA GLU A 452 -6.12 38.45 14.78
C GLU A 452 -4.91 39.40 14.75
N SER A 453 -3.68 38.88 14.85
CA SER A 453 -2.43 39.66 14.80
C SER A 453 -1.63 39.50 13.49
N ASP A 454 -1.87 38.42 12.75
CA ASP A 454 -1.18 38.05 11.50
C ASP A 454 -2.20 37.97 10.35
N SER A 455 -2.29 39.05 9.57
CA SER A 455 -3.21 39.16 8.43
C SER A 455 -2.92 38.16 7.31
N HIS A 456 -1.67 37.72 7.17
CA HIS A 456 -1.25 36.73 6.20
C HIS A 456 -1.75 35.35 6.61
N HIS A 457 -1.64 35.03 7.90
CA HIS A 457 -2.22 33.81 8.46
C HIS A 457 -3.75 33.80 8.38
N ARG A 458 -4.42 34.93 8.63
CA ARG A 458 -5.88 35.05 8.41
C ARG A 458 -6.27 34.73 6.97
N MET A 459 -5.52 35.26 6.00
CA MET A 459 -5.72 34.91 4.58
C MET A 459 -5.50 33.42 4.31
N ALA A 460 -4.47 32.80 4.91
CA ALA A 460 -4.24 31.36 4.82
C ALA A 460 -5.45 30.56 5.30
N LEU A 461 -6.00 30.88 6.48
CA LEU A 461 -7.15 30.20 7.06
C LEU A 461 -8.40 30.32 6.19
N ILE A 462 -8.64 31.49 5.59
CA ILE A 462 -9.74 31.70 4.63
C ILE A 462 -9.56 30.81 3.40
N PHE A 463 -8.36 30.72 2.83
CA PHE A 463 -8.12 29.89 1.66
C PHE A 463 -8.19 28.39 1.98
N ARG A 464 -7.66 27.99 3.14
CA ARG A 464 -7.73 26.62 3.67
C ARG A 464 -9.18 26.18 3.92
N TRP A 465 -10.12 27.09 4.18
CA TRP A 465 -11.54 26.75 4.23
C TRP A 465 -12.02 26.07 2.94
N TYR A 466 -11.69 26.65 1.77
CA TYR A 466 -12.08 26.05 0.49
C TYR A 466 -11.36 24.72 0.25
N LEU A 467 -10.06 24.65 0.56
CA LEU A 467 -9.27 23.43 0.41
C LEU A 467 -9.83 22.30 1.29
N GLY A 468 -10.13 22.55 2.55
CA GLY A 468 -10.77 21.56 3.43
C GLY A 468 -12.17 21.17 2.95
N LYS A 469 -13.03 22.15 2.66
CA LYS A 469 -14.43 21.89 2.26
C LYS A 469 -14.56 21.18 0.91
N SER A 470 -13.60 21.34 0.01
CA SER A 470 -13.57 20.66 -1.28
C SER A 470 -13.52 19.13 -1.16
N SER A 471 -12.86 18.60 -0.12
CA SER A 471 -12.89 17.16 0.20
C SER A 471 -14.25 16.74 0.78
N ASP A 472 -14.84 17.54 1.68
CA ASP A 472 -16.18 17.28 2.25
C ASP A 472 -17.26 17.21 1.15
N TRP A 473 -17.23 18.14 0.20
CA TRP A 473 -18.16 18.18 -0.93
C TRP A 473 -18.05 16.96 -1.83
N ALA A 474 -16.82 16.50 -2.10
CA ALA A 474 -16.57 15.30 -2.89
C ALA A 474 -17.13 14.05 -2.18
N ASN A 475 -16.87 13.90 -0.88
CA ASN A 475 -17.32 12.75 -0.10
C ASN A 475 -18.84 12.71 0.10
N SER A 476 -19.46 13.85 0.35
CA SER A 476 -20.93 13.96 0.46
C SER A 476 -21.65 13.93 -0.89
N GLY A 477 -20.93 14.19 -1.99
CA GLY A 477 -21.52 14.26 -3.32
C GLY A 477 -22.43 15.48 -3.50
N ASN A 478 -22.06 16.63 -2.91
CA ASN A 478 -22.86 17.86 -3.03
C ASN A 478 -22.93 18.35 -4.51
N PRO A 479 -24.09 18.27 -5.17
CA PRO A 479 -24.22 18.56 -6.59
C PRO A 479 -23.93 20.02 -6.93
N GLU A 480 -24.17 20.96 -6.01
CA GLU A 480 -23.88 22.38 -6.22
C GLU A 480 -22.38 22.66 -6.30
N ARG A 481 -21.56 21.76 -5.75
CA ARG A 481 -20.12 21.87 -5.62
C ARG A 481 -19.35 20.86 -6.47
N ALA A 482 -19.98 20.22 -7.45
CA ALA A 482 -19.33 19.19 -8.29
C ALA A 482 -18.00 19.63 -8.94
N LEU A 483 -17.93 20.86 -9.45
CA LEU A 483 -16.68 21.41 -10.02
C LEU A 483 -15.61 21.77 -8.97
N ASP A 484 -15.97 21.75 -7.69
CA ASP A 484 -15.09 22.05 -6.56
C ASP A 484 -14.60 20.78 -5.85
N TYR A 485 -14.94 19.59 -6.33
CA TYR A 485 -14.54 18.34 -5.67
C TYR A 485 -13.02 18.15 -5.68
N GLN A 486 -12.45 17.99 -4.48
CA GLN A 486 -11.10 17.50 -4.30
C GLN A 486 -11.13 15.98 -4.16
N VAL A 487 -10.56 15.29 -5.14
CA VAL A 487 -10.47 13.82 -5.16
C VAL A 487 -9.00 13.43 -5.25
N TRP A 488 -8.46 12.84 -4.18
CA TRP A 488 -7.06 12.41 -4.12
C TRP A 488 -6.83 11.19 -5.01
N CYS A 489 -6.12 11.38 -6.11
CA CYS A 489 -6.01 10.36 -7.14
C CYS A 489 -4.64 10.46 -7.82
N GLY A 490 -3.93 9.34 -7.93
CA GLY A 490 -2.70 9.22 -8.70
C GLY A 490 -2.91 8.54 -10.06
N PRO A 491 -1.87 8.48 -10.92
CA PRO A 491 -1.96 7.89 -12.26
C PRO A 491 -2.31 6.40 -12.25
N ALA A 492 -2.12 5.72 -11.11
CA ALA A 492 -2.52 4.33 -10.89
C ALA A 492 -4.02 4.09 -11.22
N MET A 493 -4.90 5.06 -10.95
CA MET A 493 -6.32 4.90 -11.29
C MET A 493 -6.53 4.83 -12.80
N GLY A 494 -5.87 5.71 -13.56
CA GLY A 494 -5.96 5.69 -15.01
C GLY A 494 -5.37 4.43 -15.64
N ALA A 495 -4.22 3.99 -15.14
CA ALA A 495 -3.61 2.74 -15.59
C ALA A 495 -4.51 1.51 -15.31
N PHE A 496 -5.19 1.51 -14.15
CA PHE A 496 -6.19 0.49 -13.84
C PHE A 496 -7.36 0.55 -14.84
N ASN A 497 -7.91 1.74 -15.11
CA ASN A 497 -9.03 1.90 -16.04
C ASN A 497 -8.68 1.41 -17.45
N GLU A 498 -7.47 1.69 -17.94
CA GLU A 498 -6.98 1.16 -19.23
C GLU A 498 -6.84 -0.37 -19.20
N TRP A 499 -6.36 -0.94 -18.10
CA TRP A 499 -6.23 -2.40 -17.96
C TRP A 499 -7.58 -3.12 -17.94
N VAL A 500 -8.61 -2.54 -17.31
CA VAL A 500 -9.92 -3.18 -17.18
C VAL A 500 -10.91 -2.85 -18.29
N GLN A 501 -10.50 -2.07 -19.30
CA GLN A 501 -11.36 -1.67 -20.41
C GLN A 501 -11.96 -2.89 -21.15
N GLY A 502 -13.26 -2.86 -21.42
CA GLY A 502 -14.01 -3.94 -22.06
C GLY A 502 -14.41 -5.08 -21.12
N SER A 503 -14.03 -5.03 -19.84
CA SER A 503 -14.38 -6.02 -18.82
C SER A 503 -15.50 -5.54 -17.90
N ILE A 504 -15.98 -6.42 -17.03
CA ILE A 504 -16.96 -6.06 -15.98
C ILE A 504 -16.46 -4.95 -15.05
N LEU A 505 -15.15 -4.88 -14.79
CA LEU A 505 -14.56 -3.88 -13.88
C LEU A 505 -14.42 -2.48 -14.50
N GLU A 506 -14.71 -2.33 -15.80
CA GLU A 506 -14.85 -1.01 -16.43
C GLU A 506 -15.93 -0.19 -15.72
N ASN A 507 -17.06 -0.83 -15.39
CA ASN A 507 -18.17 -0.22 -14.66
C ASN A 507 -17.85 -0.02 -13.17
N ALA A 508 -17.93 1.22 -12.68
CA ALA A 508 -17.71 1.56 -11.28
C ALA A 508 -18.61 0.77 -10.31
N GLY A 509 -19.87 0.50 -10.69
CA GLY A 509 -20.83 -0.25 -9.87
C GLY A 509 -20.46 -1.73 -9.64
N GLU A 510 -19.55 -2.26 -10.45
CA GLU A 510 -19.08 -3.64 -10.37
C GLU A 510 -17.70 -3.77 -9.69
N ARG A 511 -17.07 -2.63 -9.33
CA ARG A 511 -15.77 -2.61 -8.66
C ARG A 511 -15.92 -2.96 -7.19
N ARG A 512 -15.90 -4.25 -6.88
CA ARG A 512 -15.78 -4.78 -5.51
C ARG A 512 -14.30 -4.84 -5.13
N VAL A 513 -13.94 -4.23 -4.00
CA VAL A 513 -12.53 -4.12 -3.58
C VAL A 513 -11.83 -5.48 -3.46
N ALA A 514 -12.55 -6.50 -3.01
CA ALA A 514 -12.09 -7.89 -2.93
C ALA A 514 -11.75 -8.47 -4.32
N THR A 515 -12.65 -8.30 -5.29
CA THR A 515 -12.46 -8.76 -6.67
C THR A 515 -11.29 -8.05 -7.33
N VAL A 516 -11.17 -6.74 -7.11
CA VAL A 516 -10.06 -5.91 -7.60
C VAL A 516 -8.72 -6.41 -7.05
N ALA A 517 -8.62 -6.62 -5.74
CA ALA A 517 -7.39 -7.11 -5.11
C ALA A 517 -6.97 -8.48 -5.65
N HIS A 518 -7.94 -9.41 -5.77
CA HIS A 518 -7.70 -10.73 -6.34
C HIS A 518 -7.23 -10.64 -7.79
N ALA A 519 -7.89 -9.85 -8.64
CA ALA A 519 -7.52 -9.68 -10.04
C ALA A 519 -6.12 -9.11 -10.21
N LEU A 520 -5.77 -8.10 -9.41
CA LEU A 520 -4.45 -7.50 -9.41
C LEU A 520 -3.34 -8.49 -9.01
N MET A 521 -3.52 -9.24 -7.93
CA MET A 521 -2.52 -10.19 -7.43
C MET A 521 -2.41 -11.45 -8.31
N TYR A 522 -3.54 -11.97 -8.80
CA TYR A 522 -3.54 -13.08 -9.75
C TYR A 522 -2.89 -12.67 -11.07
N GLY A 523 -3.27 -11.51 -11.63
CA GLY A 523 -2.62 -10.99 -12.81
C GLY A 523 -1.12 -10.80 -12.60
N ALA A 524 -0.69 -10.30 -11.43
CA ALA A 524 0.73 -10.14 -11.14
C ALA A 524 1.48 -11.49 -11.18
N ALA A 525 0.86 -12.56 -10.67
CA ALA A 525 1.42 -13.90 -10.72
C ALA A 525 1.50 -14.43 -12.17
N VAL A 526 0.50 -14.14 -13.01
CA VAL A 526 0.55 -14.40 -14.46
C VAL A 526 1.72 -13.65 -15.12
N ARG A 527 1.95 -12.37 -14.75
CA ARG A 527 3.09 -11.59 -15.25
C ARG A 527 4.43 -12.19 -14.85
N THR A 528 4.55 -12.66 -13.62
CA THR A 528 5.78 -13.31 -13.15
C THR A 528 6.01 -14.64 -13.86
N ARG A 529 4.96 -15.46 -14.06
CA ARG A 529 5.04 -16.69 -14.88
C ARG A 529 5.54 -16.41 -16.29
N ALA A 530 5.01 -15.37 -16.93
CA ALA A 530 5.43 -14.97 -18.27
C ALA A 530 6.91 -14.57 -18.29
N GLN A 531 7.36 -13.81 -17.28
CA GLN A 531 8.77 -13.47 -17.13
C GLN A 531 9.65 -14.72 -16.97
N ASP A 532 9.24 -15.70 -16.18
CA ASP A 532 10.00 -16.95 -16.01
C ASP A 532 10.17 -17.71 -17.33
N ILE A 533 9.13 -17.82 -18.14
CA ILE A 533 9.22 -18.42 -19.49
C ILE A 533 10.23 -17.64 -20.36
N THR A 534 10.14 -16.31 -20.38
CA THR A 534 11.05 -15.48 -21.19
C THR A 534 12.50 -15.51 -20.70
N ARG A 535 12.74 -15.70 -19.40
CA ARG A 535 14.09 -15.86 -18.82
C ARG A 535 14.79 -17.13 -19.30
N TYR A 536 14.03 -18.16 -19.64
CA TYR A 536 14.55 -19.36 -20.32
C TYR A 536 14.81 -19.15 -21.82
N GLY A 537 14.58 -17.95 -22.36
CA GLY A 537 14.83 -17.62 -23.77
C GLY A 537 13.70 -18.03 -24.72
N TYR A 538 12.50 -18.31 -24.19
CA TYR A 538 11.34 -18.69 -25.00
C TYR A 538 10.41 -17.51 -25.28
N GLN A 539 9.82 -17.51 -26.47
CA GLN A 539 8.79 -16.57 -26.88
C GLN A 539 7.41 -17.16 -26.59
N ILE A 540 6.62 -16.43 -25.81
CA ILE A 540 5.22 -16.78 -25.58
C ILE A 540 4.44 -16.45 -26.86
N PRO A 541 3.72 -17.42 -27.48
CA PRO A 541 2.95 -17.16 -28.69
C PRO A 541 1.94 -16.02 -28.50
N SER A 542 1.73 -15.20 -29.53
CA SER A 542 0.75 -14.11 -29.46
C SER A 542 -0.67 -14.66 -29.19
N GLY A 543 -1.42 -14.01 -28.30
CA GLY A 543 -2.77 -14.45 -27.91
C GLY A 543 -2.82 -15.68 -27.00
N SER A 544 -1.66 -16.25 -26.61
CA SER A 544 -1.60 -17.41 -25.71
C SER A 544 -1.57 -17.05 -24.21
N TRP A 545 -1.50 -15.76 -23.89
CA TRP A 545 -1.71 -15.22 -22.55
C TRP A 545 -2.91 -14.27 -22.59
N PHE A 546 -3.93 -14.59 -21.80
CA PHE A 546 -5.06 -13.73 -21.50
C PHE A 546 -5.06 -13.51 -19.98
N ASP A 547 -5.49 -12.35 -19.49
CA ASP A 547 -5.69 -12.18 -18.04
C ASP A 547 -6.98 -12.94 -17.67
N PRO A 548 -6.89 -14.14 -17.08
CA PRO A 548 -8.05 -15.01 -16.95
C PRO A 548 -9.06 -14.47 -15.93
N VAL A 549 -8.73 -13.38 -15.22
CA VAL A 549 -9.61 -12.73 -14.24
C VAL A 549 -10.52 -11.68 -14.86
N LEU A 550 -10.21 -11.19 -16.06
CA LEU A 550 -11.02 -10.19 -16.77
C LEU A 550 -11.56 -10.80 -18.07
N PRO A 551 -12.59 -11.67 -18.04
CA PRO A 551 -13.11 -12.25 -19.27
C PRO A 551 -13.55 -11.16 -20.25
N ASN A 552 -13.08 -11.27 -21.49
CA ASN A 552 -13.60 -10.50 -22.61
C ASN A 552 -15.08 -10.85 -22.80
N LEU A 553 -15.96 -9.86 -22.96
CA LEU A 553 -17.39 -10.04 -23.29
C LEU A 553 -17.62 -10.55 -24.73
N GLY A 554 -16.73 -11.39 -25.25
CA GLY A 554 -16.89 -12.13 -26.50
C GLY A 554 -17.58 -13.48 -26.28
N ASN A 555 -18.90 -13.47 -26.08
CA ASN A 555 -19.83 -14.61 -26.31
C ASN A 555 -19.49 -16.01 -25.74
N GLN A 556 -18.88 -16.13 -24.55
CA GLN A 556 -18.90 -17.37 -23.76
C GLN A 556 -19.04 -17.04 -22.26
N PRO A 557 -20.06 -17.56 -21.55
CA PRO A 557 -20.10 -17.47 -20.09
C PRO A 557 -19.06 -18.42 -19.50
N TYR A 558 -18.17 -17.91 -18.65
CA TYR A 558 -17.27 -18.78 -17.87
C TYR A 558 -18.06 -19.47 -16.75
N PRO A 559 -17.89 -20.79 -16.53
CA PRO A 559 -18.45 -21.48 -15.38
C PRO A 559 -17.51 -21.25 -14.19
N MET A 560 -17.69 -20.17 -13.46
CA MET A 560 -17.10 -20.01 -12.13
C MET A 560 -18.24 -19.90 -11.12
N ASN A 561 -18.53 -21.00 -10.43
CA ASN A 561 -19.26 -20.97 -9.18
C ASN A 561 -18.40 -20.19 -8.17
N PHE A 562 -18.65 -18.88 -8.08
CA PHE A 562 -18.04 -17.95 -7.11
C PHE A 562 -18.27 -18.35 -5.63
N ASN A 563 -19.05 -19.41 -5.36
CA ASN A 563 -19.43 -19.85 -4.01
C ASN A 563 -18.68 -21.10 -3.50
N ASP A 564 -17.97 -21.86 -4.33
CA ASP A 564 -17.51 -23.21 -3.92
C ASP A 564 -16.06 -23.27 -3.40
N THR A 565 -15.21 -22.28 -3.68
CA THR A 565 -13.84 -22.21 -3.12
C THR A 565 -13.77 -21.65 -1.70
N VAL A 566 -14.90 -21.20 -1.14
CA VAL A 566 -15.00 -20.72 0.25
C VAL A 566 -15.48 -21.81 1.22
N ARG A 567 -15.96 -22.96 0.73
CA ARG A 567 -16.54 -24.02 1.57
C ARG A 567 -15.68 -25.27 1.81
N ASN A 568 -14.59 -25.46 1.08
CA ASN A 568 -13.73 -26.63 1.25
C ASN A 568 -12.33 -26.27 1.76
N SER A 569 -12.28 -25.75 2.98
CA SER A 569 -11.12 -25.85 3.87
C SER A 569 -11.61 -25.67 5.31
N SER A 570 -12.41 -26.62 5.77
CA SER A 570 -12.71 -26.86 7.18
C SER A 570 -11.55 -27.57 7.86
#